data_AF-A0A423KNL7-F1
#
_entry.id   AF-A0A423KNL7-F1
#
_cell.length_a   1.000
_cell.length_b   1.000
_cell.length_c   1.000
_cell.angle_alpha   90.00
_cell.angle_beta   90.00
_cell.angle_gamma   90.00
#
_symmetry.space_group_name_H-M   'P 1'
#
loop_
_entity.id
_entity.type
_entity.pdbx_description
1 polymer ?
#
loop_
_entity_poly.entity_id
_entity_poly.type
_entity_poly.pdbx_seq_one_letter_code
_entity_poly.pdbx_strand_id
1 'polypeptide(L)' 'MREATNDLPEPIKRQAERILREIELAGSMILAVKSGAKAQGFILGIICCDGLPTERCELLADHYDSIVEQRLRSLTLGL' A
#
# COMPACT_ATOMS: atom_id res chain seq x y z
N MET A 1 3.57 6.46 9.64
CA MET A 1 4.60 5.66 10.34
C MET A 1 5.38 4.86 9.31
N ARG A 2 6.72 4.92 9.32
CA ARG A 2 7.63 4.19 8.41
C ARG A 2 7.85 2.71 8.83
N GLU A 3 7.17 2.24 9.88
CA GLU A 3 7.48 0.96 10.52
C GLU A 3 7.07 -0.27 9.70
N ALA A 4 6.00 -0.18 8.89
CA ALA A 4 5.54 -1.30 8.07
C ALA A 4 6.57 -1.73 7.00
N THR A 5 7.37 -0.79 6.48
CA THR A 5 8.32 -1.03 5.40
C THR A 5 9.79 -1.14 5.84
N ASN A 6 10.11 -0.84 7.10
CA ASN A 6 11.50 -0.73 7.57
C ASN A 6 12.28 -2.05 7.47
N ASP A 7 11.65 -3.18 7.73
CA ASP A 7 12.27 -4.51 7.78
C ASP A 7 12.05 -5.34 6.51
N LEU A 8 11.59 -4.70 5.42
CA LEU A 8 11.36 -5.38 4.16
C LEU A 8 12.68 -5.55 3.37
N PRO A 9 12.86 -6.67 2.64
CA PRO A 9 13.94 -6.80 1.67
C PRO A 9 13.93 -5.63 0.68
N GLU A 10 15.10 -5.10 0.35
CA GLU A 10 15.24 -3.85 -0.42
C GLU A 10 14.40 -3.76 -1.72
N PRO A 11 14.27 -4.82 -2.55
CA PRO A 11 13.42 -4.77 -3.73
C PRO A 11 11.93 -4.58 -3.39
N ILE A 12 11.46 -5.28 -2.34
CA ILE A 12 10.09 -5.21 -1.86
C ILE A 12 9.84 -3.85 -1.21
N LYS A 13 10.79 -3.38 -0.39
CA LYS A 13 10.73 -2.08 0.28
C LYS A 13 10.57 -0.92 -0.71
N ARG A 14 11.43 -0.84 -1.73
CA ARG A 14 11.36 0.22 -2.74
C ARG A 14 10.03 0.21 -3.49
N GLN A 15 9.56 -0.98 -3.85
CA GLN A 15 8.28 -1.11 -4.52
C GLN A 15 7.11 -0.72 -3.60
N ALA A 16 7.20 -1.08 -2.32
CA ALA A 16 6.20 -0.75 -1.34
C ALA A 16 6.09 0.77 -1.10
N GLU A 17 7.23 1.42 -0.88
CA GLU A 17 7.31 2.88 -0.73
C GLU A 17 6.82 3.62 -1.98
N ARG A 18 7.08 3.08 -3.17
CA ARG A 18 6.55 3.65 -4.42
C ARG A 18 5.02 3.61 -4.46
N ILE A 19 4.41 2.47 -4.13
CA ILE A 19 2.95 2.33 -4.12
C ILE A 19 2.34 3.23 -3.04
N LEU A 20 2.94 3.29 -1.86
CA LEU A 20 2.49 4.18 -0.78
C LEU A 20 2.43 5.63 -1.26
N ARG A 21 3.50 6.10 -1.90
CA ARG A 21 3.57 7.47 -2.45
C ARG A 21 2.53 7.71 -3.55
N GLU A 22 2.22 6.72 -4.38
CA GLU A 22 1.16 6.81 -5.39
C GLU A 22 -0.25 6.92 -4.76
N ILE A 23 -0.49 6.30 -3.61
CA ILE A 23 -1.74 6.45 -2.85
C ILE A 23 -1.80 7.86 -2.24
N GLU A 24 -0.75 8.28 -1.52
CA GLU A 24 -0.70 9.59 -0.85
C GLU A 24 -0.89 10.77 -1.82
N LEU A 25 -0.31 10.67 -3.02
CA LEU A 25 -0.40 11.72 -4.04
C LEU A 25 -1.64 11.62 -4.93
N ALA A 26 -2.52 10.64 -4.73
CA ALA A 26 -3.69 10.46 -5.57
C ALA A 26 -4.61 11.70 -5.51
N GLY A 27 -4.80 12.39 -6.63
CA GLY A 27 -5.59 13.64 -6.70
C GLY A 27 -7.10 13.44 -6.89
N SER A 28 -7.59 12.20 -6.93
CA SER A 28 -9.00 11.88 -7.08
C SER A 28 -9.33 10.53 -6.47
N MET A 29 -10.61 10.29 -6.15
CA MET A 29 -11.06 9.02 -5.58
C MET A 29 -10.71 7.84 -6.51
N ILE A 30 -10.87 8.02 -7.83
CA ILE A 30 -10.55 6.99 -8.83
C ILE A 30 -9.05 6.64 -8.77
N LEU A 31 -8.17 7.64 -8.68
CA LEU A 31 -6.73 7.39 -8.57
C LEU A 31 -6.38 6.71 -7.25
N ALA A 32 -7.00 7.10 -6.13
CA ALA A 32 -6.75 6.49 -4.83
C ALA A 32 -7.14 5.00 -4.82
N VAL A 33 -8.33 4.66 -5.32
CA VAL A 33 -8.80 3.27 -5.45
C VAL A 33 -7.89 2.47 -6.40
N LYS A 34 -7.49 3.05 -7.53
CA LYS A 34 -6.58 2.39 -8.48
C LYS A 34 -5.23 2.06 -7.84
N SER A 35 -4.65 2.99 -7.08
CA SER A 35 -3.40 2.76 -6.36
C SER A 35 -3.57 1.72 -5.24
N GLY A 36 -4.73 1.69 -4.56
CA GLY A 36 -5.08 0.64 -3.59
C GLY A 36 -5.17 -0.74 -4.23
N ALA A 37 -5.83 -0.88 -5.39
CA ALA A 37 -5.87 -2.13 -6.13
C ALA A 37 -4.47 -2.61 -6.57
N LYS A 38 -3.60 -1.67 -6.96
CA LYS A 38 -2.18 -1.98 -7.26
C LYS A 38 -1.43 -2.49 -6.04
N ALA A 39 -1.71 -1.94 -4.85
CA ALA A 39 -1.14 -2.42 -3.60
C ALA A 39 -1.57 -3.87 -3.31
N GLN A 40 -2.85 -4.17 -3.41
CA GLN A 40 -3.38 -5.52 -3.21
C GLN A 40 -2.79 -6.53 -4.21
N GLY A 41 -2.67 -6.16 -5.49
CA GLY A 41 -2.00 -7.00 -6.49
C GLY A 41 -0.51 -7.23 -6.20
N PHE A 42 0.18 -6.23 -5.64
CA PHE A 42 1.57 -6.37 -5.20
C PHE A 42 1.71 -7.34 -4.03
N ILE A 43 0.84 -7.25 -3.02
CA ILE A 43 0.82 -8.21 -1.89
C ILE A 43 0.57 -9.63 -2.38
N LEU A 44 -0.45 -9.83 -3.22
CA LEU A 44 -0.76 -11.14 -3.79
C LEU A 44 0.44 -11.71 -4.56
N GLY A 45 1.16 -10.88 -5.32
CA GLY A 45 2.37 -11.29 -6.02
C GLY A 45 3.50 -11.73 -5.09
N ILE A 46 3.66 -11.08 -3.92
CA ILE A 46 4.64 -11.50 -2.91
C ILE A 46 4.26 -12.86 -2.34
N ILE A 47 2.99 -13.05 -1.96
CA ILE A 47 2.47 -14.30 -1.39
C ILE A 47 2.68 -15.45 -2.38
N CYS A 48 2.29 -15.28 -3.65
CA CYS A 48 2.43 -16.32 -4.66
C CYS A 48 3.87 -16.76 -4.94
N CYS A 49 4.86 -15.93 -4.59
CA CYS A 49 6.28 -16.22 -4.79
C CYS A 49 7.00 -16.61 -3.49
N ASP A 50 6.27 -16.80 -2.38
CA ASP A 50 6.83 -16.99 -1.03
C ASP A 50 7.87 -15.91 -0.67
N GLY A 51 7.66 -14.67 -1.13
CA GLY A 51 8.62 -13.58 -1.00
C GLY A 51 8.73 -13.00 0.42
N LEU A 52 7.71 -13.21 1.25
CA LEU A 52 7.63 -12.85 2.66
C LEU A 52 6.70 -13.84 3.41
N PRO A 53 6.83 -13.96 4.75
CA PRO A 53 5.82 -14.64 5.56
C PRO A 53 4.43 -14.04 5.37
N THR A 54 3.40 -14.89 5.33
CA THR A 54 2.00 -14.48 5.14
C THR A 54 1.56 -13.40 6.12
N GLU A 55 1.94 -13.53 7.39
CA GLU A 55 1.60 -12.57 8.44
C GLU A 55 2.20 -11.19 8.15
N ARG A 56 3.38 -11.16 7.51
CA ARG A 56 4.00 -9.89 7.10
C ARG A 56 3.33 -9.28 5.89
N CYS A 57 2.83 -10.12 4.97
CA CYS A 57 2.01 -9.67 3.84
C CYS A 57 0.68 -9.08 4.30
N GLU A 58 0.02 -9.70 5.27
CA GLU A 58 -1.22 -9.21 5.88
C GLU A 58 -1.01 -7.84 6.55
N LEU A 59 0.04 -7.70 7.37
CA LEU A 59 0.38 -6.41 7.99
C LEU A 59 0.63 -5.29 6.96
N LEU A 60 1.25 -5.63 5.82
CA LEU A 60 1.49 -4.66 4.76
C LEU A 60 0.20 -4.32 3.99
N ALA A 61 -0.70 -5.30 3.80
CA ALA A 61 -2.01 -5.08 3.21
C ALA A 61 -2.87 -4.15 4.08
N ASP A 62 -2.98 -4.43 5.37
CA ASP A 62 -3.70 -3.61 6.35
C ASP A 62 -3.18 -2.17 6.37
N HIS A 63 -1.85 -2.01 6.26
CA HIS A 63 -1.24 -0.69 6.18
C HIS A 63 -1.69 0.07 4.93
N TYR A 64 -1.68 -0.58 3.75
CA TYR A 64 -2.17 0.07 2.54
C TYR A 64 -3.64 0.43 2.61
N ASP A 65 -4.47 -0.46 3.13
CA ASP A 65 -5.92 -0.22 3.24
C ASP A 65 -6.20 0.98 4.15
N SER A 66 -5.48 1.10 5.27
CA SER A 66 -5.56 2.26 6.15
C SER A 66 -5.20 3.58 5.44
N ILE A 67 -4.14 3.58 4.63
CA ILE A 67 -3.69 4.78 3.91
C ILE A 67 -4.65 5.14 2.76
N VAL A 68 -5.17 4.13 2.04
CA VAL A 68 -6.21 4.34 1.02
C VAL A 68 -7.46 4.93 1.65
N GLU A 69 -7.92 4.38 2.77
CA GLU A 69 -9.08 4.90 3.50
C GLU A 69 -8.86 6.35 3.93
N GLN A 70 -7.71 6.65 4.53
CA GLN A 70 -7.36 8.01 4.93
C GLN A 70 -7.37 8.97 3.72
N ARG A 71 -6.81 8.54 2.58
CA ARG A 71 -6.78 9.38 1.38
C ARG A 71 -8.16 9.61 0.80
N LEU A 72 -8.99 8.57 0.74
CA LEU A 72 -10.38 8.68 0.29
C LEU A 72 -11.17 9.65 1.18
N ARG A 73 -11.04 9.54 2.50
CA ARG A 73 -11.67 10.48 3.45
C ARG A 73 -11.25 11.93 3.17
N SER A 74 -9.96 12.20 2.98
CA SER A 74 -9.46 13.54 2.62
C SER A 74 -10.08 14.05 1.31
N LEU A 75 -10.10 13.23 0.26
CA LEU A 75 -10.66 13.58 -1.04
C LEU A 75 -12.18 13.79 -1.03
N THR A 76 -12.92 13.06 -0.19
CA THR A 76 -14.38 13.19 -0.06
C THR A 76 -14.77 14.39 0.81
N LEU A 77 -14.02 14.65 1.89
CA LEU A 77 -14.32 15.73 2.83
C LEU A 77 -13.74 17.09 2.42
N GLY A 78 -12.88 17.12 1.38
CA GLY A 78 -12.20 18.34 0.93
C GLY A 78 -11.13 18.83 1.91
N LEU A 79 -10.55 17.91 2.69
CA LEU A 79 -9.50 18.16 3.69
C LEU A 79 -8.10 18.06 3.08
#